data_AF-A0A9W2YJ69-F1
#
_entry.id   AF-A0A9W2YJ69-F1
#
_cell.length_a   1.000
_cell.length_b   1.000
_cell.length_c   1.000
_cell.angle_alpha   90.00
_cell.angle_beta   90.00
_cell.angle_gamma   90.00
#
_symmetry.space_group_name_H-M   'P 1'
#
loop_
_entity.id
_entity.type
_entity.pdbx_description
1 polymer ?
#
loop_
_entity_poly.entity_id
_entity_poly.type
_entity_poly.pdbx_seq_one_letter_code
_entity_poly.pdbx_strand_id
1 'polypeptide(L)'
;MNVLNDFWNDDDQELANIDVLENCVNCENISAAQRLECDSIIRTKGTPQICFRPEYLTVSDLVKQQWCEQQLVYSLDPGIYLIRAPPGMVVDIEETPEQKLVKKKGSDIHFQRELEIQVPIQVNIETKEDDWGVKFLNLQFAVQSFYNGNRLAREIPVFGVPFDKDVFVYGIIDELQYNLNEYTVIITELKTRRNSFPPKQGQIRKDKYQVSLYAQLFNDLVEGRFSKELMAAKLQLNINAQFSKSVMKHITQSRINSANKIHTLGALIDAVLTQVQAMPPVHFAKVEYIHQETKQVISVVDFCLDFQSLAEQYSRHIEWWLAKRGTAGVEVEDCWKCSYCLFSEFCEWRKVMAERATKEAYRTKCVTDASLR
;
A
#
# COMPACT_ATOMS: atom_id res chain seq x y z
N MET A 1 -15.46 7.34 0.13
CA MET A 1 -15.22 8.81 0.26
C MET A 1 -13.83 9.06 0.83
N ASN A 2 -12.91 9.61 0.04
CA ASN A 2 -11.76 10.37 0.54
C ASN A 2 -11.08 11.21 -0.56
N VAL A 3 -10.38 12.25 -0.12
CA VAL A 3 -9.89 13.41 -0.89
C VAL A 3 -8.48 13.20 -1.45
N LEU A 4 -8.27 13.81 -2.62
CA LEU A 4 -7.23 13.66 -3.65
C LEU A 4 -5.81 14.01 -3.19
N ASN A 5 -4.83 13.18 -3.61
CA ASN A 5 -3.61 13.66 -4.28
C ASN A 5 -2.70 12.47 -4.74
N ASP A 6 -2.82 12.08 -6.00
CA ASP A 6 -1.82 12.51 -6.97
C ASP A 6 -0.64 11.50 -7.52
N PHE A 7 -0.28 11.47 -8.86
CA PHE A 7 0.53 10.70 -9.93
C PHE A 7 2.10 10.55 -9.98
N TRP A 8 2.85 9.88 -10.91
CA TRP A 8 2.70 8.92 -12.04
C TRP A 8 4.06 8.43 -12.60
N ASN A 9 4.02 7.25 -13.25
CA ASN A 9 4.82 6.80 -14.43
C ASN A 9 6.36 6.63 -14.31
N ASP A 10 7.10 5.85 -15.10
CA ASP A 10 6.92 4.67 -15.97
C ASP A 10 8.24 4.39 -16.66
N ASP A 11 8.62 3.12 -16.88
CA ASP A 11 9.37 2.83 -18.11
C ASP A 11 9.28 1.36 -18.62
N ASP A 12 10.00 1.10 -19.71
CA ASP A 12 10.79 -0.05 -20.19
C ASP A 12 10.34 -1.52 -20.16
N GLN A 13 10.71 -2.18 -21.27
CA GLN A 13 10.81 -3.61 -21.50
C GLN A 13 12.27 -4.13 -21.38
N GLU A 14 12.44 -5.15 -20.54
CA GLU A 14 12.78 -6.56 -20.85
C GLU A 14 13.97 -6.93 -21.80
N LEU A 15 14.93 -7.74 -21.30
CA LEU A 15 14.98 -9.23 -21.49
C LEU A 15 16.31 -9.91 -21.07
N ALA A 16 16.13 -11.11 -20.48
CA ALA A 16 16.85 -12.39 -20.65
C ALA A 16 18.12 -12.80 -19.83
N ASN A 17 18.01 -14.05 -19.36
CA ASN A 17 18.83 -14.96 -18.52
C ASN A 17 20.32 -15.19 -18.85
N ILE A 18 21.10 -15.63 -17.84
CA ILE A 18 22.11 -16.73 -17.84
C ILE A 18 22.38 -17.20 -16.38
N ASP A 19 22.44 -18.52 -16.17
CA ASP A 19 22.80 -19.23 -14.92
C ASP A 19 24.31 -19.16 -14.59
N VAL A 20 24.66 -18.88 -13.33
CA VAL A 20 25.90 -19.37 -12.66
C VAL A 20 25.64 -19.55 -11.15
N LEU A 21 25.76 -20.78 -10.67
CA LEU A 21 25.84 -21.16 -9.25
C LEU A 21 27.25 -20.87 -8.68
N GLU A 22 27.29 -20.66 -7.35
CA GLU A 22 28.45 -20.54 -6.45
C GLU A 22 29.08 -19.14 -6.26
N ASN A 23 28.53 -18.41 -5.28
CA ASN A 23 29.23 -17.97 -4.05
C ASN A 23 28.50 -16.78 -3.42
N CYS A 24 27.49 -17.02 -2.57
CA CYS A 24 26.96 -16.00 -1.67
C CYS A 24 27.26 -16.40 -0.23
N VAL A 25 28.54 -16.28 0.14
CA VAL A 25 28.96 -16.28 1.55
C VAL A 25 28.76 -14.85 2.06
N ASN A 26 28.05 -14.74 3.19
CA ASN A 26 27.74 -13.55 4.01
C ASN A 26 26.48 -12.73 3.70
N CYS A 27 25.31 -13.33 3.98
CA CYS A 27 24.09 -12.58 4.30
C CYS A 27 23.96 -12.26 5.81
N GLU A 28 24.85 -12.77 6.66
CA GLU A 28 24.71 -12.70 8.13
C GLU A 28 25.67 -11.72 8.83
N ASN A 29 26.41 -10.88 8.09
CA ASN A 29 27.36 -9.92 8.66
C ASN A 29 27.17 -8.47 8.19
N ILE A 30 25.92 -8.00 8.11
CA ILE A 30 25.66 -6.54 8.09
C ILE A 30 25.77 -6.02 9.53
N SER A 31 27.01 -5.93 10.00
CA SER A 31 27.37 -5.27 11.26
C SER A 31 26.92 -3.80 11.24
N ALA A 32 26.90 -3.15 12.41
CA ALA A 32 26.43 -1.77 12.65
C ALA A 32 26.98 -0.65 11.73
N ALA A 33 27.86 -0.96 10.78
CA ALA A 33 28.54 -0.05 9.84
C ALA A 33 27.73 0.42 8.62
N GLN A 34 26.44 0.07 8.49
CA GLN A 34 25.65 0.34 7.27
C GLN A 34 24.29 1.01 7.51
N ARG A 35 24.05 1.60 8.69
CA ARG A 35 22.81 2.35 8.95
C ARG A 35 22.92 3.76 8.37
N LEU A 36 21.87 4.19 7.68
CA LEU A 36 21.75 5.56 7.23
C LEU A 36 21.60 6.47 8.47
N GLU A 37 22.14 7.68 8.41
CA GLU A 37 22.01 8.71 9.43
C GLU A 37 20.54 9.02 9.75
N CYS A 38 19.65 8.93 8.76
CA CYS A 38 18.20 9.04 9.00
C CYS A 38 17.70 8.05 10.05
N ASP A 39 18.26 6.84 10.13
CA ASP A 39 17.88 5.84 11.13
C ASP A 39 18.19 6.31 12.55
N SER A 40 19.32 7.00 12.72
CA SER A 40 19.72 7.53 14.02
C SER A 40 18.74 8.62 14.46
N ILE A 41 18.35 9.51 13.54
CA ILE A 41 17.38 10.58 13.82
C ILE A 41 16.01 9.99 14.18
N ILE A 42 15.49 9.04 13.40
CA ILE A 42 14.17 8.44 13.65
C ILE A 42 14.16 7.71 14.99
N ARG A 43 15.22 6.95 15.32
CA ARG A 43 15.32 6.20 16.59
C ARG A 43 15.24 7.09 17.82
N THR A 44 15.68 8.34 17.75
CA THR A 44 15.51 9.29 18.88
C THR A 44 14.05 9.63 19.19
N LYS A 45 13.15 9.46 18.20
CA LYS A 45 11.72 9.77 18.32
C LYS A 45 10.87 8.56 18.72
N GLY A 46 11.34 7.34 18.45
CA GLY A 46 10.63 6.09 18.71
C GLY A 46 10.71 5.14 17.52
N THR A 47 9.75 4.20 17.41
CA THR A 47 9.60 3.40 16.19
C THR A 47 8.89 4.22 15.10
N PRO A 48 9.20 4.00 13.80
CA PRO A 48 8.48 4.69 12.72
C PRO A 48 6.96 4.53 12.82
N GLN A 49 6.47 3.36 13.22
CA GLN A 49 5.03 3.12 13.39
C GLN A 49 4.45 4.09 14.42
N ILE A 50 4.99 4.14 15.64
CA ILE A 50 4.44 4.98 16.71
C ILE A 50 4.56 6.47 16.35
N CYS A 51 5.66 6.86 15.70
CA CYS A 51 5.90 8.27 15.35
C CYS A 51 4.97 8.78 14.25
N PHE A 52 4.73 7.97 13.22
CA PHE A 52 4.10 8.44 11.98
C PHE A 52 2.70 7.85 11.73
N ARG A 53 2.41 6.68 12.31
CA ARG A 53 1.18 5.90 12.08
C ARG A 53 0.75 5.17 13.37
N PRO A 54 0.43 5.90 14.46
CA PRO A 54 0.19 5.30 15.78
C PRO A 54 -1.05 4.39 15.83
N GLU A 55 -2.05 4.61 14.97
CA GLU A 55 -3.27 3.80 14.95
C GLU A 55 -3.12 2.57 14.04
N TYR A 56 -2.76 2.78 12.77
CA TYR A 56 -2.61 1.71 11.78
C TYR A 56 -1.77 2.18 10.59
N LEU A 57 -1.21 1.21 9.85
CA LEU A 57 -0.63 1.46 8.53
C LEU A 57 -1.72 1.39 7.46
N THR A 58 -1.58 2.17 6.41
CA THR A 58 -2.36 1.95 5.19
C THR A 58 -1.61 1.04 4.23
N VAL A 59 -2.31 0.31 3.35
CA VAL A 59 -1.66 -0.39 2.24
C VAL A 59 -0.83 0.59 1.41
N SER A 60 -1.28 1.82 1.22
CA SER A 60 -0.53 2.89 0.56
C SER A 60 0.81 3.22 1.25
N ASP A 61 0.90 3.14 2.58
CA ASP A 61 2.17 3.34 3.30
C ASP A 61 3.17 2.22 2.96
N LEU A 62 2.72 0.97 2.96
CA LEU A 62 3.53 -0.21 2.62
C LEU A 62 3.93 -0.20 1.13
N VAL A 63 3.06 0.30 0.27
CA VAL A 63 3.33 0.45 -1.18
C VAL A 63 4.35 1.56 -1.45
N LYS A 64 4.30 2.67 -0.70
CA LYS A 64 5.34 3.71 -0.74
C LYS A 64 6.67 3.18 -0.22
N GLN A 65 6.64 2.34 0.81
CA GLN A 65 7.84 1.65 1.31
C GLN A 65 8.46 0.75 0.25
N GLN A 66 7.65 -0.09 -0.39
CA GLN A 66 8.05 -0.97 -1.49
C GLN A 66 8.63 -0.19 -2.69
N TRP A 67 8.21 1.07 -2.88
CA TRP A 67 8.77 1.92 -3.92
C TRP A 67 10.20 2.39 -3.59
N CYS A 68 10.38 2.98 -2.40
CA CYS A 68 11.66 3.41 -1.83
C CYS A 68 11.48 3.83 -0.37
N GLU A 69 12.12 3.15 0.59
CA GLU A 69 11.96 3.50 2.02
C GLU A 69 12.59 4.85 2.37
N GLN A 70 13.72 5.21 1.72
CA GLN A 70 14.32 6.52 1.92
C GLN A 70 13.38 7.66 1.48
N GLN A 71 12.67 7.49 0.36
CA GLN A 71 11.66 8.44 -0.08
C GLN A 71 10.47 8.47 0.89
N LEU A 72 10.04 7.31 1.40
CA LEU A 72 8.99 7.24 2.42
C LEU A 72 9.39 8.04 3.67
N VAL A 73 10.61 7.86 4.18
CA VAL A 73 11.14 8.61 5.33
C VAL A 73 11.03 10.10 5.11
N TYR A 74 11.54 10.60 3.99
CA TYR A 74 11.48 12.04 3.68
C TYR A 74 10.06 12.55 3.50
N SER A 75 9.15 11.71 3.01
CA SER A 75 7.73 12.07 2.88
C SER A 75 7.02 12.11 4.24
N LEU A 76 7.42 11.27 5.20
CA LEU A 76 6.86 11.25 6.56
C LEU A 76 7.43 12.35 7.44
N ASP A 77 8.72 12.67 7.27
CA ASP A 77 9.42 13.71 8.00
C ASP A 77 10.37 14.48 7.06
N PRO A 78 9.87 15.52 6.38
CA PRO A 78 10.67 16.35 5.49
C PRO A 78 11.87 17.01 6.20
N GLY A 79 11.81 17.21 7.51
CA GLY A 79 12.93 17.75 8.28
C GLY A 79 14.19 16.90 8.18
N ILE A 80 14.04 15.57 8.08
CA ILE A 80 15.17 14.65 7.86
C ILE A 80 15.82 14.95 6.50
N TYR A 81 15.05 15.20 5.45
CA TYR A 81 15.63 15.58 4.16
C TYR A 81 16.33 16.95 4.24
N LEU A 82 15.66 17.95 4.80
CA LEU A 82 16.10 19.34 4.78
C LEU A 82 17.39 19.60 5.58
N ILE A 83 17.69 18.81 6.62
CA ILE A 83 18.97 18.91 7.36
C ILE A 83 20.20 18.68 6.45
N ARG A 84 20.01 17.99 5.32
CA ARG A 84 21.08 17.70 4.35
C ARG A 84 21.28 18.81 3.33
N ALA A 85 20.38 19.80 3.28
CA ALA A 85 20.50 20.94 2.39
C ALA A 85 21.57 21.93 2.88
N PRO A 86 22.29 22.62 1.99
CA PRO A 86 23.22 23.68 2.36
C PRO A 86 22.52 24.80 3.17
N PRO A 87 23.17 25.36 4.21
CA PRO A 87 22.60 26.47 4.97
C PRO A 87 22.21 27.66 4.09
N GLY A 88 20.99 28.15 4.25
CA GLY A 88 20.45 29.27 3.48
C GLY A 88 19.92 28.92 2.09
N MET A 89 20.03 27.66 1.65
CA MET A 89 19.39 27.19 0.41
C MET A 89 17.89 27.01 0.63
N VAL A 90 17.09 27.61 -0.24
CA VAL A 90 15.66 27.31 -0.34
C VAL A 90 15.53 26.02 -1.14
N VAL A 91 15.02 24.97 -0.51
CA VAL A 91 14.78 23.67 -1.15
C VAL A 91 13.29 23.50 -1.36
N ASP A 92 12.88 23.41 -2.62
CA ASP A 92 11.51 23.10 -2.99
C ASP A 92 11.32 21.58 -3.02
N ILE A 93 10.40 21.09 -2.20
CA ILE A 93 9.99 19.68 -2.13
C ILE A 93 8.51 19.50 -2.53
N GLU A 94 7.90 20.54 -3.10
CA GLU A 94 6.55 20.47 -3.59
C GLU A 94 6.47 19.83 -4.97
N GLU A 95 5.35 19.16 -5.20
CA GLU A 95 4.99 18.67 -6.53
C GLU A 95 4.69 19.84 -7.46
N THR A 96 5.20 19.77 -8.69
CA THR A 96 4.95 20.78 -9.72
C THR A 96 3.45 20.84 -10.08
N PRO A 97 2.95 21.94 -10.66
CA PRO A 97 1.57 22.02 -11.14
C PRO A 97 1.24 20.92 -12.16
N GLU A 98 2.19 20.55 -13.03
CA GLU A 98 2.01 19.48 -14.02
C GLU A 98 1.92 18.14 -13.33
N GLN A 99 2.78 17.89 -12.32
CA GLN A 99 2.61 16.76 -11.44
C GLN A 99 1.19 16.84 -10.90
N LYS A 100 0.82 17.80 -10.05
CA LYS A 100 -0.50 17.92 -9.40
C LYS A 100 -1.69 17.75 -10.37
N LEU A 101 -1.61 18.31 -11.58
CA LEU A 101 -2.68 18.24 -12.57
C LEU A 101 -2.81 16.86 -13.18
N VAL A 102 -1.67 16.26 -13.54
CA VAL A 102 -1.61 14.88 -13.96
C VAL A 102 -2.25 14.22 -12.76
N LYS A 103 -1.56 14.24 -11.64
CA LYS A 103 -1.94 13.77 -10.35
C LYS A 103 -3.48 13.67 -10.01
N LYS A 104 -4.25 14.73 -10.26
CA LYS A 104 -5.71 14.77 -10.09
C LYS A 104 -6.52 13.95 -11.10
N LYS A 105 -6.14 13.96 -12.40
CA LYS A 105 -6.88 13.32 -13.52
C LYS A 105 -7.13 11.81 -13.30
N GLY A 106 -6.30 11.15 -12.51
CA GLY A 106 -6.33 9.71 -12.27
C GLY A 106 -7.26 9.38 -11.15
N SER A 107 -7.17 10.12 -10.06
CA SER A 107 -8.19 10.05 -9.03
C SER A 107 -9.59 10.39 -9.57
N ASP A 108 -9.71 11.35 -10.51
CA ASP A 108 -10.97 11.62 -11.21
C ASP A 108 -11.49 10.39 -11.99
N ILE A 109 -10.60 9.54 -12.51
CA ILE A 109 -10.97 8.30 -13.22
C ILE A 109 -11.40 7.19 -12.26
N HIS A 110 -10.69 7.02 -11.14
CA HIS A 110 -11.14 6.08 -10.10
C HIS A 110 -12.52 6.49 -9.58
N PHE A 111 -12.72 7.79 -9.34
CA PHE A 111 -14.02 8.33 -8.95
C PHE A 111 -15.09 8.12 -10.04
N GLN A 112 -14.75 8.33 -11.31
CA GLN A 112 -15.69 8.08 -12.40
C GLN A 112 -16.09 6.60 -12.49
N ARG A 113 -15.17 5.66 -12.23
CA ARG A 113 -15.49 4.23 -12.12
C ARG A 113 -16.37 3.95 -10.91
N GLU A 114 -16.10 4.52 -9.75
CA GLU A 114 -17.01 4.38 -8.59
C GLU A 114 -18.46 4.77 -8.98
N LEU A 115 -18.61 5.90 -9.67
CA LEU A 115 -19.90 6.43 -10.14
C LEU A 115 -20.63 5.57 -11.18
N GLU A 116 -19.94 4.68 -11.90
CA GLU A 116 -20.59 3.78 -12.87
C GLU A 116 -21.50 2.74 -12.19
N ILE A 117 -21.21 2.38 -10.93
CA ILE A 117 -21.98 1.38 -10.19
C ILE A 117 -22.79 1.97 -9.05
N GLN A 118 -22.32 3.07 -8.42
CA GLN A 118 -23.01 3.69 -7.30
C GLN A 118 -22.60 5.15 -7.09
N VAL A 119 -23.51 5.95 -6.55
CA VAL A 119 -23.20 7.33 -6.14
C VAL A 119 -22.82 7.33 -4.65
N PRO A 120 -21.61 7.81 -4.28
CA PRO A 120 -21.19 7.88 -2.89
C PRO A 120 -22.09 8.81 -2.08
N ILE A 121 -22.49 8.36 -0.89
CA ILE A 121 -23.34 9.14 0.01
C ILE A 121 -22.48 9.77 1.10
N GLN A 122 -22.73 11.05 1.39
CA GLN A 122 -22.08 11.72 2.50
C GLN A 122 -22.74 11.33 3.82
N VAL A 123 -21.95 10.76 4.73
CA VAL A 123 -22.37 10.43 6.09
C VAL A 123 -21.63 11.36 7.05
N ASN A 124 -22.37 12.03 7.93
CA ASN A 124 -21.74 12.79 9.01
C ASN A 124 -21.14 11.83 10.04
N ILE A 125 -19.84 11.92 10.28
CA ILE A 125 -19.07 11.10 11.22
C ILE A 125 -18.81 11.95 12.46
N GLU A 126 -19.27 11.49 13.63
CA GLU A 126 -19.10 12.22 14.90
C GLU A 126 -18.08 11.54 15.82
N THR A 127 -17.85 10.23 15.65
CA THR A 127 -17.00 9.41 16.53
C THR A 127 -16.05 8.51 15.73
N LYS A 128 -15.04 7.94 16.39
CA LYS A 128 -14.18 6.90 15.78
C LYS A 128 -14.99 5.65 15.43
N GLU A 129 -15.97 5.32 16.26
CA GLU A 129 -16.88 4.21 16.04
C GLU A 129 -17.80 4.45 14.84
N ASP A 130 -18.26 5.67 14.59
CA ASP A 130 -18.98 6.04 13.36
C ASP A 130 -18.13 5.81 12.11
N ASP A 131 -16.87 6.26 12.11
CA ASP A 131 -15.94 6.08 10.99
C ASP A 131 -15.76 4.59 10.64
N TRP A 132 -15.52 3.77 11.66
CA TRP A 132 -15.43 2.32 11.49
C TRP A 132 -16.76 1.69 11.09
N GLY A 133 -17.88 2.15 11.65
CA GLY A 133 -19.21 1.72 11.25
C GLY A 133 -19.47 1.93 9.75
N VAL A 134 -19.09 3.10 9.22
CA VAL A 134 -19.19 3.40 7.78
C VAL A 134 -18.31 2.47 6.95
N LYS A 135 -17.08 2.18 7.39
CA LYS A 135 -16.19 1.21 6.71
C LYS A 135 -16.83 -0.19 6.67
N PHE A 136 -17.40 -0.67 7.78
CA PHE A 136 -18.11 -1.96 7.81
C PHE A 136 -19.35 -1.96 6.92
N LEU A 137 -20.11 -0.86 6.88
CA LEU A 137 -21.27 -0.74 5.98
C LEU A 137 -20.87 -0.78 4.51
N ASN A 138 -19.75 -0.19 4.12
CA ASN A 138 -19.26 -0.27 2.74
C ASN A 138 -18.85 -1.70 2.36
N LEU A 139 -18.16 -2.41 3.25
CA LEU A 139 -17.84 -3.83 3.07
C LEU A 139 -19.11 -4.68 2.95
N GLN A 140 -20.07 -4.45 3.85
CA GLN A 140 -21.37 -5.11 3.87
C GLN A 140 -22.14 -4.90 2.57
N PHE A 141 -22.16 -3.65 2.07
CA PHE A 141 -22.85 -3.31 0.84
C PHE A 141 -22.25 -4.06 -0.35
N ALA A 142 -20.92 -4.11 -0.46
CA ALA A 142 -20.23 -4.87 -1.50
C ALA A 142 -20.60 -6.36 -1.45
N VAL A 143 -20.49 -6.99 -0.29
CA VAL A 143 -20.81 -8.42 -0.11
C VAL A 143 -22.28 -8.72 -0.37
N GLN A 144 -23.20 -7.89 0.15
CA GLN A 144 -24.64 -8.06 -0.09
C GLN A 144 -24.99 -7.89 -1.57
N SER A 145 -24.27 -7.03 -2.30
CA SER A 145 -24.49 -6.85 -3.74
C SER A 145 -24.27 -8.16 -4.50
N PHE A 146 -23.26 -8.94 -4.12
CA PHE A 146 -22.97 -10.24 -4.73
C PHE A 146 -24.04 -11.28 -4.41
N TYR A 147 -24.53 -11.33 -3.17
CA TYR A 147 -25.66 -12.19 -2.80
C TYR A 147 -26.95 -11.84 -3.56
N ASN A 148 -27.10 -10.59 -4.00
CA ASN A 148 -28.23 -10.15 -4.82
C ASN A 148 -28.03 -10.42 -6.32
N GLY A 149 -26.94 -11.09 -6.72
CA GLY A 149 -26.65 -11.47 -8.11
C GLY A 149 -25.79 -10.48 -8.89
N ASN A 150 -25.33 -9.37 -8.27
CA ASN A 150 -24.32 -8.52 -8.90
C ASN A 150 -22.99 -9.27 -8.98
N ARG A 151 -22.14 -8.86 -9.92
CA ARG A 151 -20.83 -9.49 -10.16
C ARG A 151 -19.66 -8.55 -9.91
N LEU A 152 -19.95 -7.31 -9.50
CA LEU A 152 -18.99 -6.23 -9.42
C LEU A 152 -19.29 -5.35 -8.19
N ALA A 153 -18.25 -5.05 -7.42
CA ALA A 153 -18.24 -4.03 -6.37
C ALA A 153 -16.97 -3.19 -6.48
N ARG A 154 -17.00 -1.94 -5.99
CA ARG A 154 -15.87 -1.01 -5.98
C ARG A 154 -15.73 -0.30 -4.63
N GLU A 155 -14.54 0.19 -4.33
CA GLU A 155 -14.21 0.91 -3.09
C GLU A 155 -14.49 0.09 -1.82
N ILE A 156 -14.01 -1.16 -1.80
CA ILE A 156 -14.26 -2.10 -0.70
C ILE A 156 -13.18 -1.96 0.37
N PRO A 157 -13.51 -1.52 1.60
CA PRO A 157 -12.54 -1.45 2.67
C PRO A 157 -12.15 -2.85 3.16
N VAL A 158 -10.85 -3.06 3.36
CA VAL A 158 -10.26 -4.28 3.92
C VAL A 158 -9.28 -3.91 5.01
N PHE A 159 -9.17 -4.76 6.04
CA PHE A 159 -8.38 -4.44 7.22
C PHE A 159 -8.11 -5.68 8.06
N GLY A 160 -7.08 -5.60 8.89
CA GLY A 160 -6.70 -6.68 9.81
C GLY A 160 -5.26 -6.57 10.27
N VAL A 161 -4.76 -7.66 10.85
CA VAL A 161 -3.35 -7.81 11.26
C VAL A 161 -2.77 -8.97 10.45
N PRO A 162 -2.27 -8.71 9.23
CA PRO A 162 -1.84 -9.77 8.35
C PRO A 162 -0.56 -10.43 8.86
N PHE A 163 -0.46 -11.74 8.66
CA PHE A 163 0.71 -12.57 9.01
C PHE A 163 1.17 -12.47 10.48
N ASP A 164 0.24 -12.20 11.41
CA ASP A 164 0.47 -12.15 12.85
C ASP A 164 1.60 -11.17 13.28
N LYS A 165 1.85 -10.10 12.51
CA LYS A 165 2.93 -9.13 12.81
C LYS A 165 2.53 -8.01 13.78
N ASP A 166 1.40 -8.15 14.46
CA ASP A 166 0.90 -7.23 15.49
C ASP A 166 0.70 -5.76 15.03
N VAL A 167 0.69 -5.51 13.72
CA VAL A 167 0.46 -4.20 13.10
C VAL A 167 -0.87 -4.21 12.37
N PHE A 168 -1.77 -3.31 12.75
CA PHE A 168 -3.05 -3.15 12.08
C PHE A 168 -2.84 -2.46 10.72
N VAL A 169 -3.43 -3.01 9.66
CA VAL A 169 -3.36 -2.49 8.30
C VAL A 169 -4.77 -2.23 7.76
N TYR A 170 -4.93 -1.11 7.06
CA TYR A 170 -6.17 -0.72 6.39
C TYR A 170 -5.93 -0.46 4.89
N GLY A 171 -6.86 -0.89 4.04
CA GLY A 171 -6.80 -0.74 2.59
C GLY A 171 -8.19 -0.55 1.99
N ILE A 172 -8.23 -0.10 0.74
CA ILE A 172 -9.44 0.01 -0.05
C ILE A 172 -9.16 -0.68 -1.39
N ILE A 173 -9.92 -1.72 -1.69
CA ILE A 173 -9.89 -2.41 -2.98
C ILE A 173 -10.65 -1.56 -4.00
N ASP A 174 -9.99 -1.23 -5.11
CA ASP A 174 -10.60 -0.54 -6.24
C ASP A 174 -11.82 -1.32 -6.76
N GLU A 175 -11.62 -2.59 -7.09
CA GLU A 175 -12.64 -3.42 -7.73
C GLU A 175 -12.56 -4.90 -7.32
N LEU A 176 -13.71 -5.47 -6.99
CA LEU A 176 -13.89 -6.87 -6.66
C LEU A 176 -14.91 -7.49 -7.62
N GLN A 177 -14.49 -8.53 -8.34
CA GLN A 177 -15.33 -9.25 -9.29
C GLN A 177 -15.68 -10.63 -8.76
N TYR A 178 -16.96 -10.98 -8.77
CA TYR A 178 -17.45 -12.26 -8.28
C TYR A 178 -18.07 -13.09 -9.41
N ASN A 179 -17.51 -14.27 -9.64
CA ASN A 179 -18.03 -15.25 -10.59
C ASN A 179 -18.88 -16.30 -9.85
N LEU A 180 -20.20 -16.19 -10.00
CA LEU A 180 -21.18 -17.10 -9.40
C LEU A 180 -21.06 -18.56 -9.88
N ASN A 181 -20.63 -18.77 -11.13
CA ASN A 181 -20.59 -20.11 -11.72
C ASN A 181 -19.39 -20.91 -11.22
N GLU A 182 -18.25 -20.23 -11.07
CA GLU A 182 -16.99 -20.83 -10.63
C GLU A 182 -16.79 -20.68 -9.12
N TYR A 183 -17.63 -19.90 -8.45
CA TYR A 183 -17.50 -19.54 -7.04
C TYR A 183 -16.10 -18.95 -6.74
N THR A 184 -15.65 -18.04 -7.60
CA THR A 184 -14.35 -17.37 -7.53
C THR A 184 -14.50 -15.86 -7.38
N VAL A 185 -13.58 -15.25 -6.65
CA VAL A 185 -13.46 -13.80 -6.51
C VAL A 185 -12.10 -13.36 -7.04
N ILE A 186 -12.10 -12.28 -7.83
CA ILE A 186 -10.90 -11.68 -8.41
C ILE A 186 -10.84 -10.22 -7.94
N ILE A 187 -9.66 -9.80 -7.46
CA ILE A 187 -9.38 -8.39 -7.20
C ILE A 187 -8.76 -7.77 -8.45
N THR A 188 -9.29 -6.62 -8.87
CA THR A 188 -8.73 -5.80 -9.95
C THR A 188 -8.31 -4.44 -9.39
N GLU A 189 -7.05 -4.08 -9.60
CA GLU A 189 -6.53 -2.74 -9.32
C GLU A 189 -6.37 -1.96 -10.62
N LEU A 190 -6.84 -0.73 -10.64
CA LEU A 190 -6.64 0.16 -11.78
C LEU A 190 -5.42 1.04 -11.54
N LYS A 191 -4.57 1.14 -12.55
CA LYS A 191 -3.46 2.08 -12.61
C LYS A 191 -3.59 2.94 -13.85
N THR A 192 -3.61 4.24 -13.63
CA THR A 192 -3.70 5.21 -14.72
C THR A 192 -2.29 5.65 -15.12
N ARG A 193 -2.01 5.87 -16.43
CA ARG A 193 -0.68 6.28 -16.95
C ARG A 193 -0.69 7.30 -18.12
N ARG A 194 0.34 8.16 -18.21
CA ARG A 194 0.48 9.29 -19.20
C ARG A 194 1.05 8.79 -20.49
N ASN A 195 1.94 7.82 -20.32
CA ASN A 195 2.65 7.19 -21.39
C ASN A 195 1.82 5.99 -21.82
N SER A 196 1.73 5.79 -23.13
CA SER A 196 1.00 4.67 -23.71
C SER A 196 1.83 3.38 -23.78
N PHE A 197 3.09 3.40 -23.35
CA PHE A 197 3.95 2.21 -23.22
C PHE A 197 3.59 1.42 -21.99
N PRO A 198 3.91 0.11 -21.83
CA PRO A 198 3.75 -0.64 -20.57
C PRO A 198 4.59 -0.10 -19.39
N PRO A 199 4.24 -0.41 -18.11
CA PRO A 199 4.96 0.07 -16.93
C PRO A 199 6.19 -0.77 -16.64
N LYS A 200 7.12 -0.23 -15.84
CA LYS A 200 8.41 -0.86 -15.59
C LYS A 200 8.27 -1.99 -14.59
N GLN A 201 9.19 -2.94 -14.61
CA GLN A 201 9.19 -4.07 -13.67
C GLN A 201 9.14 -3.60 -12.20
N GLY A 202 9.84 -2.52 -11.85
CA GLY A 202 9.76 -1.92 -10.50
C GLY A 202 8.35 -1.46 -10.10
N GLN A 203 7.56 -0.92 -11.04
CA GLN A 203 6.16 -0.54 -10.80
C GLN A 203 5.24 -1.75 -10.76
N ILE A 204 5.38 -2.69 -11.71
CA ILE A 204 4.58 -3.92 -11.73
C ILE A 204 4.76 -4.67 -10.40
N ARG A 205 6.00 -4.82 -9.90
CA ARG A 205 6.28 -5.43 -8.60
C ARG A 205 5.57 -4.72 -7.46
N LYS A 206 5.62 -3.38 -7.43
CA LYS A 206 4.94 -2.55 -6.43
C LYS A 206 3.42 -2.72 -6.49
N ASP A 207 2.83 -2.71 -7.68
CA ASP A 207 1.39 -2.81 -7.88
C ASP A 207 0.89 -4.22 -7.57
N LYS A 208 1.63 -5.28 -7.95
CA LYS A 208 1.35 -6.66 -7.51
C LYS A 208 1.40 -6.78 -5.99
N TYR A 209 2.38 -6.17 -5.33
CA TYR A 209 2.47 -6.16 -3.86
C TYR A 209 1.24 -5.49 -3.21
N GLN A 210 0.79 -4.36 -3.76
CA GLN A 210 -0.44 -3.68 -3.32
C GLN A 210 -1.66 -4.60 -3.37
N VAL A 211 -1.92 -5.21 -4.53
CA VAL A 211 -3.11 -6.06 -4.71
C VAL A 211 -3.01 -7.33 -3.88
N SER A 212 -1.80 -7.87 -3.71
CA SER A 212 -1.58 -9.06 -2.88
C SER A 212 -1.86 -8.76 -1.40
N LEU A 213 -1.50 -7.57 -0.89
CA LEU A 213 -1.88 -7.13 0.46
C LEU A 213 -3.39 -7.00 0.60
N TYR A 214 -4.09 -6.43 -0.39
CA TYR A 214 -5.55 -6.36 -0.35
C TYR A 214 -6.18 -7.75 -0.30
N ALA A 215 -5.69 -8.67 -1.11
CA ALA A 215 -6.17 -10.05 -1.13
C ALA A 215 -5.93 -10.75 0.22
N GLN A 216 -4.75 -10.58 0.82
CA GLN A 216 -4.46 -11.14 2.15
C GLN A 216 -5.43 -10.60 3.20
N LEU A 217 -5.64 -9.28 3.25
CA LEU A 217 -6.56 -8.66 4.21
C LEU A 217 -8.00 -9.12 4.00
N PHE A 218 -8.45 -9.23 2.75
CA PHE A 218 -9.77 -9.77 2.43
C PHE A 218 -9.90 -11.24 2.85
N ASN A 219 -8.90 -12.06 2.54
CA ASN A 219 -8.89 -13.48 2.89
C ASN A 219 -8.88 -13.68 4.40
N ASP A 220 -8.15 -12.86 5.17
CA ASP A 220 -8.18 -12.91 6.64
C ASP A 220 -9.59 -12.63 7.21
N LEU A 221 -10.36 -11.75 6.56
CA LEU A 221 -11.77 -11.51 6.93
C LEU A 221 -12.66 -12.72 6.58
N VAL A 222 -12.50 -13.27 5.38
CA VAL A 222 -13.23 -14.45 4.89
C VAL A 222 -12.96 -15.69 5.74
N GLU A 223 -11.70 -15.91 6.10
CA GLU A 223 -11.24 -17.08 6.85
C GLU A 223 -11.46 -16.95 8.36
N GLY A 224 -12.00 -15.81 8.82
CA GLY A 224 -12.30 -15.56 10.23
C GLY A 224 -11.07 -15.34 11.10
N ARG A 225 -9.95 -14.88 10.53
CA ARG A 225 -8.73 -14.51 11.28
C ARG A 225 -8.83 -13.14 11.95
N PHE A 226 -9.87 -12.36 11.63
CA PHE A 226 -10.16 -11.06 12.23
C PHE A 226 -11.25 -11.16 13.30
N SER A 227 -11.07 -10.48 14.44
CA SER A 227 -12.08 -10.36 15.48
C SER A 227 -12.29 -8.91 15.96
N LYS A 228 -13.49 -8.63 16.47
CA LYS A 228 -13.83 -7.31 17.04
C LYS A 228 -13.02 -6.99 18.29
N GLU A 229 -12.61 -8.01 19.06
CA GLU A 229 -11.76 -7.83 20.25
C GLU A 229 -10.36 -7.36 19.86
N LEU A 230 -9.78 -7.97 18.82
CA LEU A 230 -8.49 -7.55 18.26
C LEU A 230 -8.56 -6.11 17.78
N MET A 231 -9.63 -5.78 17.03
CA MET A 231 -9.85 -4.43 16.53
C MET A 231 -10.01 -3.41 17.66
N ALA A 232 -10.84 -3.71 18.66
CA ALA A 232 -11.08 -2.85 19.80
C ALA A 232 -9.79 -2.56 20.57
N ALA A 233 -8.96 -3.57 20.79
CA ALA A 233 -7.68 -3.43 21.47
C ALA A 233 -6.69 -2.58 20.66
N LYS A 234 -6.57 -2.83 19.35
CA LYS A 234 -5.60 -2.15 18.49
C LYS A 234 -5.95 -0.68 18.24
N LEU A 235 -7.24 -0.39 18.06
CA LEU A 235 -7.72 0.92 17.64
C LEU A 235 -8.34 1.73 18.79
N GLN A 236 -8.36 1.16 20.01
CA GLN A 236 -8.95 1.76 21.20
C GLN A 236 -10.43 2.13 21.00
N LEU A 237 -11.19 1.22 20.39
CA LEU A 237 -12.61 1.42 20.10
C LEU A 237 -13.49 0.81 21.17
N ASN A 238 -14.63 1.44 21.44
CA ASN A 238 -15.67 0.88 22.28
C ASN A 238 -16.70 0.12 21.43
N ILE A 239 -16.63 -1.21 21.42
CA ILE A 239 -17.58 -2.07 20.68
C ILE A 239 -19.03 -1.93 21.13
N ASN A 240 -19.28 -1.42 22.35
CA ASN A 240 -20.61 -1.19 22.88
C ASN A 240 -21.12 0.24 22.62
N ALA A 241 -20.30 1.10 22.00
CA ALA A 241 -20.73 2.45 21.65
C ALA A 241 -21.89 2.39 20.65
N GLN A 242 -22.86 3.26 20.87
CA GLN A 242 -23.95 3.49 19.92
C GLN A 242 -23.49 4.45 18.83
N PHE A 243 -24.03 4.27 17.63
CA PHE A 243 -23.75 5.15 16.51
C PHE A 243 -24.51 6.48 16.61
N SER A 244 -23.97 7.52 15.97
CA SER A 244 -24.69 8.78 15.80
C SER A 244 -25.98 8.60 15.00
N LYS A 245 -26.89 9.59 15.09
CA LYS A 245 -28.16 9.57 14.34
C LYS A 245 -27.95 9.48 12.83
N SER A 246 -26.87 10.09 12.34
CA SER A 246 -26.46 10.07 10.93
C SER A 246 -26.17 8.64 10.48
N VAL A 247 -25.28 7.93 11.17
CA VAL A 247 -24.92 6.54 10.83
C VAL A 247 -26.10 5.58 11.08
N MET A 248 -26.84 5.75 12.19
CA MET A 248 -28.03 4.94 12.48
C MET A 248 -29.11 5.01 11.39
N LYS A 249 -29.28 6.16 10.74
CA LYS A 249 -30.19 6.31 9.60
C LYS A 249 -29.83 5.35 8.46
N HIS A 250 -28.54 5.19 8.17
CA HIS A 250 -28.07 4.26 7.13
C HIS A 250 -28.19 2.80 7.55
N ILE A 251 -27.88 2.49 8.82
CA ILE A 251 -28.03 1.13 9.36
C ILE A 251 -29.49 0.66 9.31
N THR A 252 -30.42 1.52 9.71
CA THR A 252 -31.87 1.20 9.71
C THR A 252 -32.45 1.05 8.31
N GLN A 253 -31.87 1.71 7.31
CA GLN A 253 -32.25 1.56 5.90
C GLN A 253 -31.58 0.35 5.24
N SER A 254 -30.49 -0.19 5.81
CA SER A 254 -29.82 -1.37 5.29
C SER A 254 -30.55 -2.67 5.68
N ARG A 255 -30.56 -3.64 4.76
CA ARG A 255 -31.13 -4.98 4.99
C ARG A 255 -30.41 -5.73 6.11
N ILE A 256 -29.18 -5.37 6.45
CA ILE A 256 -28.46 -6.00 7.56
C ILE A 256 -29.17 -5.85 8.90
N ASN A 257 -29.97 -4.79 9.08
CA ASN A 257 -30.72 -4.55 10.32
C ASN A 257 -32.19 -5.02 10.23
N SER A 258 -32.49 -6.08 9.45
CA SER A 258 -33.87 -6.58 9.26
C SER A 258 -34.59 -6.98 10.57
N ALA A 259 -33.85 -7.31 11.64
CA ALA A 259 -34.41 -7.61 12.95
C ALA A 259 -34.42 -6.41 13.93
N ASN A 260 -33.99 -5.23 13.48
CA ASN A 260 -33.81 -4.01 14.28
C ASN A 260 -32.98 -4.23 15.56
N LYS A 261 -31.84 -4.92 15.43
CA LYS A 261 -30.95 -5.29 16.57
C LYS A 261 -29.59 -4.60 16.52
N ILE A 262 -29.24 -3.97 15.40
CA ILE A 262 -27.91 -3.38 15.19
C ILE A 262 -27.95 -1.92 15.64
N HIS A 263 -27.46 -1.68 16.85
CA HIS A 263 -27.35 -0.34 17.45
C HIS A 263 -25.92 0.01 17.88
N THR A 264 -25.04 -0.98 18.00
CA THR A 264 -23.66 -0.80 18.45
C THR A 264 -22.67 -1.23 17.39
N LEU A 265 -21.43 -0.74 17.51
CA LEU A 265 -20.34 -1.14 16.62
C LEU A 265 -20.13 -2.66 16.63
N GLY A 266 -20.07 -3.29 17.80
CA GLY A 266 -19.87 -4.73 17.93
C GLY A 266 -20.95 -5.55 17.22
N ALA A 267 -22.22 -5.16 17.37
CA ALA A 267 -23.33 -5.84 16.70
C ALA A 267 -23.26 -5.72 15.18
N LEU A 268 -22.82 -4.56 14.67
CA LEU A 268 -22.58 -4.37 13.23
C LEU A 268 -21.44 -5.26 12.75
N ILE A 269 -20.30 -5.28 13.47
CA ILE A 269 -19.13 -6.10 13.11
C ILE A 269 -19.53 -7.57 13.00
N ASP A 270 -20.20 -8.12 14.02
CA ASP A 270 -20.62 -9.53 14.03
C ASP A 270 -21.50 -9.86 12.81
N ALA A 271 -22.46 -8.99 12.51
CA ALA A 271 -23.38 -9.19 11.39
C ALA A 271 -22.68 -9.11 10.02
N VAL A 272 -21.71 -8.21 9.86
CA VAL A 272 -20.94 -8.07 8.61
C VAL A 272 -19.98 -9.22 8.43
N LEU A 273 -19.21 -9.60 9.46
CA LEU A 273 -18.27 -10.71 9.38
C LEU A 273 -18.96 -12.03 9.06
N THR A 274 -20.16 -12.27 9.60
CA THR A 274 -20.96 -13.45 9.25
C THR A 274 -21.26 -13.54 7.74
N GLN A 275 -21.48 -12.40 7.07
CA GLN A 275 -21.73 -12.37 5.62
C GLN A 275 -20.44 -12.51 4.81
N VAL A 276 -19.36 -11.86 5.24
CA VAL A 276 -18.05 -11.89 4.58
C VAL A 276 -17.45 -13.30 4.63
N GLN A 277 -17.59 -14.00 5.76
CA GLN A 277 -17.07 -15.37 5.96
C GLN A 277 -17.74 -16.43 5.07
N ALA A 278 -18.84 -16.10 4.39
CA ALA A 278 -19.50 -16.96 3.41
C ALA A 278 -19.08 -16.66 1.95
N MET A 279 -18.17 -15.70 1.74
CA MET A 279 -17.52 -15.47 0.43
C MET A 279 -16.35 -16.43 0.23
N PRO A 280 -15.97 -16.78 -1.01
CA PRO A 280 -14.75 -17.53 -1.25
C PRO A 280 -13.50 -16.63 -1.14
N PRO A 281 -12.34 -17.19 -0.73
CA PRO A 281 -11.08 -16.45 -0.71
C PRO A 281 -10.57 -16.16 -2.13
N VAL A 282 -9.80 -15.08 -2.24
CA VAL A 282 -9.18 -14.60 -3.47
C VAL A 282 -7.87 -15.34 -3.70
N HIS A 283 -7.71 -15.90 -4.89
CA HIS A 283 -6.48 -16.58 -5.34
C HIS A 283 -5.85 -15.94 -6.59
N PHE A 284 -6.63 -15.14 -7.30
CA PHE A 284 -6.24 -14.49 -8.55
C PHE A 284 -6.45 -12.99 -8.46
N ALA A 285 -5.50 -12.26 -9.03
CA ALA A 285 -5.50 -10.82 -9.03
C ALA A 285 -5.13 -10.27 -10.41
N LYS A 286 -5.60 -9.06 -10.67
CA LYS A 286 -5.40 -8.32 -11.91
C LYS A 286 -4.94 -6.91 -11.61
N VAL A 287 -3.95 -6.43 -12.35
CA VAL A 287 -3.64 -5.01 -12.45
C VAL A 287 -3.90 -4.55 -13.87
N GLU A 288 -4.81 -3.59 -14.03
CA GLU A 288 -5.15 -2.98 -15.32
C GLU A 288 -4.48 -1.61 -15.43
N TYR A 289 -3.72 -1.40 -16.50
CA TYR A 289 -3.07 -0.13 -16.79
C TYR A 289 -3.80 0.58 -17.93
N ILE A 290 -4.31 1.79 -17.71
CA ILE A 290 -5.02 2.57 -18.73
C ILE A 290 -4.34 3.90 -19.00
N HIS A 291 -4.42 4.36 -20.26
CA HIS A 291 -3.97 5.70 -20.62
C HIS A 291 -5.03 6.73 -20.21
N GLN A 292 -4.64 7.86 -19.63
CA GLN A 292 -5.67 8.76 -19.07
C GLN A 292 -6.47 9.58 -20.04
N GLU A 293 -5.89 9.95 -21.17
CA GLU A 293 -6.61 10.83 -22.08
C GLU A 293 -7.55 10.00 -22.95
N THR A 294 -7.05 8.87 -23.45
CA THR A 294 -7.79 7.98 -24.35
C THR A 294 -8.64 6.94 -23.61
N LYS A 295 -8.38 6.72 -22.31
CA LYS A 295 -8.98 5.64 -21.48
C LYS A 295 -8.74 4.23 -22.04
N GLN A 296 -7.84 4.08 -23.02
CA GLN A 296 -7.52 2.79 -23.62
C GLN A 296 -6.66 1.97 -22.66
N VAL A 297 -6.90 0.67 -22.63
CA VAL A 297 -6.07 -0.29 -21.91
C VAL A 297 -4.70 -0.34 -22.58
N ILE A 298 -3.66 -0.07 -21.79
CA ILE A 298 -2.25 -0.16 -22.19
C ILE A 298 -1.74 -1.59 -21.98
N SER A 299 -2.03 -2.16 -20.81
CA SER A 299 -1.58 -3.48 -20.41
C SER A 299 -2.45 -4.02 -19.29
N VAL A 300 -2.58 -5.35 -19.23
CA VAL A 300 -3.24 -6.07 -18.15
C VAL A 300 -2.26 -7.12 -17.64
N VAL A 301 -2.08 -7.17 -16.32
CA VAL A 301 -1.23 -8.17 -15.66
C VAL A 301 -2.11 -9.04 -14.78
N ASP A 302 -2.40 -10.24 -15.25
CA ASP A 302 -3.06 -11.30 -14.48
C ASP A 302 -2.00 -12.15 -13.76
N PHE A 303 -2.25 -12.51 -12.49
CA PHE A 303 -1.34 -13.34 -11.73
C PHE A 303 -2.02 -14.12 -10.60
N CYS A 304 -1.45 -15.28 -10.27
CA CYS A 304 -1.77 -16.02 -9.06
C CYS A 304 -1.13 -15.34 -7.85
N LEU A 305 -1.85 -15.30 -6.74
CA LEU A 305 -1.34 -14.77 -5.48
C LEU A 305 -0.35 -15.74 -4.84
N ASP A 306 0.83 -15.22 -4.49
CA ASP A 306 1.86 -15.94 -3.74
C ASP A 306 1.93 -15.34 -2.32
N PHE A 307 1.15 -15.92 -1.41
CA PHE A 307 1.06 -15.46 -0.03
C PHE A 307 2.34 -15.75 0.77
N GLN A 308 3.16 -16.71 0.36
CA GLN A 308 4.44 -16.99 1.01
C GLN A 308 5.43 -15.86 0.71
N SER A 309 5.62 -15.53 -0.57
CA SER A 309 6.49 -14.41 -0.96
C SER A 309 5.97 -13.08 -0.40
N LEU A 310 4.64 -12.89 -0.37
CA LEU A 310 4.03 -11.72 0.26
C LEU A 310 4.36 -11.63 1.77
N ALA A 311 4.30 -12.74 2.51
CA ALA A 311 4.59 -12.77 3.94
C ALA A 311 6.06 -12.39 4.23
N GLU A 312 7.00 -12.86 3.41
CA GLU A 312 8.43 -12.54 3.50
C GLU A 312 8.67 -11.03 3.25
N GLN A 313 8.09 -10.49 2.18
CA GLN A 313 8.20 -9.06 1.84
C GLN A 313 7.55 -8.18 2.92
N TYR A 314 6.34 -8.52 3.36
CA TYR A 314 5.64 -7.81 4.43
C TYR A 314 6.43 -7.84 5.74
N SER A 315 7.01 -8.99 6.10
CA SER A 315 7.85 -9.11 7.31
C SER A 315 9.02 -8.12 7.30
N ARG A 316 9.75 -8.03 6.17
CA ARG A 316 10.87 -7.09 6.01
C ARG A 316 10.45 -5.62 6.11
N HIS A 317 9.25 -5.31 5.65
CA HIS A 317 8.66 -3.98 5.77
C HIS A 317 8.29 -3.64 7.20
N ILE A 318 7.61 -4.56 7.90
CA ILE A 318 7.22 -4.35 9.30
C ILE A 318 8.43 -4.28 10.22
N GLU A 319 9.50 -5.02 9.95
CA GLU A 319 10.76 -4.87 10.69
C GLU A 319 11.31 -3.44 10.66
N TRP A 320 11.15 -2.73 9.55
CA TRP A 320 11.49 -1.31 9.47
C TRP A 320 10.54 -0.45 10.31
N TRP A 321 9.22 -0.63 10.15
CA TRP A 321 8.20 0.11 10.93
C TRP A 321 8.35 -0.07 12.44
N LEU A 322 8.84 -1.23 12.88
CA LEU A 322 9.13 -1.56 14.28
C LEU A 322 10.58 -1.23 14.71
N ALA A 323 11.35 -0.53 13.87
CA ALA A 323 12.75 -0.15 14.10
C ALA A 323 13.73 -1.32 14.33
N LYS A 324 13.36 -2.54 13.92
CA LYS A 324 14.20 -3.75 13.95
C LYS A 324 15.22 -3.77 12.82
N ARG A 325 14.92 -3.11 11.70
CA ARG A 325 15.83 -2.90 10.56
C ARG A 325 16.06 -1.41 10.29
N GLY A 326 17.20 -1.07 9.69
CA GLY A 326 17.48 0.29 9.19
C GLY A 326 16.84 0.55 7.83
N THR A 327 16.75 1.82 7.44
CA THR A 327 16.16 2.29 6.19
C THR A 327 16.98 1.84 4.99
N ALA A 328 16.31 1.32 3.95
CA ALA A 328 16.90 1.01 2.67
C ALA A 328 16.45 2.01 1.58
N GLY A 329 17.28 2.19 0.55
CA GLY A 329 16.85 2.86 -0.68
C GLY A 329 16.38 1.85 -1.71
N VAL A 330 16.43 2.25 -2.98
CA VAL A 330 16.07 1.37 -4.11
C VAL A 330 17.19 0.35 -4.37
N GLU A 331 16.87 -0.78 -4.99
CA GLU A 331 17.88 -1.67 -5.55
C GLU A 331 18.57 -1.02 -6.77
N VAL A 332 19.74 -1.53 -7.16
CA VAL A 332 20.54 -0.95 -8.25
C VAL A 332 19.75 -0.88 -9.56
N GLU A 333 18.98 -1.93 -9.87
CA GLU A 333 18.16 -2.02 -11.08
C GLU A 333 17.00 -1.02 -11.07
N ASP A 334 16.63 -0.52 -9.89
CA ASP A 334 15.54 0.44 -9.68
C ASP A 334 16.04 1.89 -9.48
N CYS A 335 17.32 2.17 -9.72
CA CYS A 335 17.90 3.52 -9.60
C CYS A 335 17.21 4.57 -10.49
N TRP A 336 16.60 4.15 -11.60
CA TRP A 336 15.82 5.02 -12.50
C TRP A 336 14.70 5.77 -11.77
N LYS A 337 14.14 5.19 -10.68
CA LYS A 337 13.12 5.83 -9.84
C LYS A 337 13.61 7.15 -9.26
N CYS A 338 14.92 7.29 -9.03
CA CYS A 338 15.52 8.50 -8.48
C CYS A 338 15.39 9.70 -9.42
N SER A 339 15.29 9.49 -10.73
CA SER A 339 15.15 10.56 -11.73
C SER A 339 13.82 11.31 -11.61
N TYR A 340 12.83 10.69 -10.97
CA TYR A 340 11.49 11.24 -10.76
C TYR A 340 11.22 11.58 -9.29
N CYS A 341 12.22 11.42 -8.41
CA CYS A 341 12.07 11.63 -6.98
C CYS A 341 12.38 13.08 -6.59
N LEU A 342 11.41 13.74 -5.93
CA LEU A 342 11.54 15.11 -5.42
C LEU A 342 12.69 15.28 -4.40
N PHE A 343 13.06 14.20 -3.72
CA PHE A 343 14.13 14.22 -2.71
C PHE A 343 15.48 13.79 -3.27
N SER A 344 15.61 13.66 -4.59
CA SER A 344 16.77 13.02 -5.19
C SER A 344 18.06 13.84 -5.00
N GLU A 345 17.97 15.17 -4.96
CA GLU A 345 19.13 16.07 -4.90
C GLU A 345 19.99 15.85 -3.64
N PHE A 346 19.37 15.84 -2.45
CA PHE A 346 20.06 15.65 -1.17
C PHE A 346 19.80 14.26 -0.56
N CYS A 347 19.46 13.27 -1.38
CA CYS A 347 19.17 11.92 -0.91
C CYS A 347 20.42 11.25 -0.33
N GLU A 348 20.34 10.89 0.95
CA GLU A 348 21.42 10.24 1.67
C GLU A 348 21.84 8.92 1.05
N TRP A 349 20.85 8.08 0.71
CA TRP A 349 21.10 6.79 0.09
C TRP A 349 21.87 6.94 -1.22
N ARG A 350 21.52 7.92 -2.07
CA ARG A 350 22.24 8.18 -3.32
C ARG A 350 23.70 8.58 -3.07
N LYS A 351 23.93 9.42 -2.06
CA LYS A 351 25.29 9.83 -1.65
C LYS A 351 26.11 8.62 -1.20
N VAL A 352 25.55 7.78 -0.32
CA VAL A 352 26.22 6.57 0.18
C VAL A 352 26.54 5.60 -0.97
N MET A 353 25.62 5.41 -1.91
CA MET A 353 25.85 4.52 -3.06
C MET A 353 26.90 5.07 -4.04
N ALA A 354 26.91 6.38 -4.30
CA ALA A 354 27.94 7.01 -5.13
C ALA A 354 29.35 6.86 -4.52
N GLU A 355 29.47 7.03 -3.20
CA GLU A 355 30.72 6.82 -2.48
C GLU A 355 31.19 5.36 -2.54
N ARG A 356 30.26 4.39 -2.46
CA ARG A 356 30.57 2.96 -2.58
C ARG A 356 31.06 2.60 -3.98
N ALA A 357 30.34 3.02 -5.02
CA ALA A 357 30.73 2.79 -6.41
C ALA A 357 32.11 3.38 -6.72
N THR A 358 32.40 4.57 -6.18
CA THR A 358 33.72 5.21 -6.30
C THR A 358 34.80 4.36 -5.62
N LYS A 359 34.58 3.90 -4.38
CA LYS A 359 35.54 3.05 -3.64
C LYS A 359 35.77 1.70 -4.33
N GLU A 360 34.73 1.09 -4.89
CA GLU A 360 34.83 -0.14 -5.65
C GLU A 360 35.64 0.05 -6.94
N ALA A 361 35.39 1.12 -7.70
CA ALA A 361 36.18 1.46 -8.87
C ALA A 361 37.68 1.64 -8.52
N TYR A 362 37.99 2.30 -7.41
CA TYR A 362 39.37 2.42 -6.92
C TYR A 362 39.98 1.05 -6.56
N ARG A 363 39.23 0.19 -5.87
CA ARG A 363 39.71 -1.16 -5.51
C ARG A 363 39.98 -2.01 -6.74
N THR A 364 39.06 -2.03 -7.70
CA THR A 364 39.23 -2.79 -8.95
C THR A 364 40.46 -2.31 -9.71
N LYS A 365 40.67 -0.99 -9.80
CA LYS A 365 41.87 -0.41 -10.43
C LYS A 365 43.17 -0.80 -9.72
N CYS A 366 43.19 -0.79 -8.39
CA CYS A 366 44.36 -1.24 -7.63
C CYS A 366 44.65 -2.74 -7.81
N VAL A 367 43.61 -3.59 -7.93
CA VAL A 367 43.78 -5.03 -8.17
C VAL A 367 44.27 -5.29 -9.59
N THR A 368 43.77 -4.58 -10.60
CA THR A 368 44.26 -4.70 -11.99
C THR A 368 45.69 -4.22 -12.13
N ASP A 369 46.06 -3.11 -11.47
CA ASP A 369 47.43 -2.59 -11.50
C ASP A 369 48.43 -3.48 -10.74
N ALA A 370 47.95 -4.23 -9.73
CA ALA A 370 48.76 -5.18 -8.97
C ALA A 370 48.91 -6.56 -9.65
N SER A 371 48.00 -6.93 -10.56
CA SER A 371 48.07 -8.19 -11.33
C SER A 371 48.80 -8.06 -12.68
N LEU A 372 49.17 -6.82 -13.06
CA LEU A 372 50.03 -6.50 -14.20
C LEU A 372 51.51 -6.30 -13.82
N ARG A 373 51.86 -6.51 -12.55
CA ARG A 373 53.24 -6.54 -12.02
C ARG A 373 53.58 -7.96 -11.61
#